data_AF-A0AAU7V0N5-F1
#
_entry.id   AF-A0AAU7V0N5-F1
#
_cell.length_a   1.000
_cell.length_b   1.000
_cell.length_c   1.000
_cell.angle_alpha   90.00
_cell.angle_beta   90.00
_cell.angle_gamma   90.00
#
_symmetry.space_group_name_H-M   'P 1'
#
loop_
_entity.id
_entity.type
_entity.pdbx_description
1 polymer ?
#
loop_
_entity_poly.entity_id
_entity_poly.type
_entity_poly.pdbx_seq_one_letter_code
_entity_poly.pdbx_strand_id
1 'polypeptide(L)'
;MTDITETLDLTPATRRMERILAGIDDAQLPGPTPCSETSVGALVDHVLGLSLAFTAAARKDIGPHTDTPPQLTSELPPDWRHLVPDRLGDLRGAWSDPAAWEGMTRAGGLDLPAPVAGLVTLDELVVHGWDLAVATGQQYSCEPDELAACTAFAESITDEERVADGGGLFGPAVRVGDDAPPLERLIGLTGRDPSWRPSASN
;
A
#
# COMPACT_ATOMS: atom_id res chain seq x y z
N MET A 1 -5.63 19.77 -18.51
CA MET A 1 -5.64 18.37 -19.00
C MET A 1 -4.20 17.94 -18.98
N THR A 2 -3.73 17.47 -17.82
CA THR A 2 -2.35 17.00 -17.66
C THR A 2 -2.24 15.71 -18.45
N ASP A 3 -1.28 15.66 -19.35
CA ASP A 3 -0.98 14.49 -20.17
C ASP A 3 -0.65 13.31 -19.22
N ILE A 4 -1.47 12.25 -19.23
CA ILE A 4 -1.26 11.04 -18.40
C ILE A 4 -0.21 10.14 -19.08
N THR A 5 0.78 10.71 -19.75
CA THR A 5 1.77 9.95 -20.53
C THR A 5 2.99 9.52 -19.71
N GLU A 6 3.16 10.06 -18.50
CA GLU A 6 4.25 9.65 -17.61
C GLU A 6 3.72 8.58 -16.63
N THR A 7 4.06 7.33 -16.90
CA THR A 7 3.75 6.19 -16.04
C THR A 7 4.47 6.34 -14.70
N LEU A 8 3.81 6.02 -13.59
CA LEU A 8 4.42 6.10 -12.25
C LEU A 8 5.55 5.06 -12.14
N ASP A 9 6.70 5.46 -11.59
CA ASP A 9 7.76 4.53 -11.22
C ASP A 9 7.51 3.96 -9.82
N LEU A 10 7.22 2.66 -9.73
CA LEU A 10 7.01 1.96 -8.45
C LEU A 10 8.32 1.51 -7.79
N THR A 11 9.48 1.74 -8.43
CA THR A 11 10.79 1.31 -7.93
C THR A 11 11.15 1.94 -6.57
N PRO A 12 10.98 3.26 -6.34
CA PRO A 12 11.30 3.87 -5.04
C PRO A 12 10.44 3.29 -3.91
N ALA A 13 9.13 3.17 -4.12
CA ALA A 13 8.18 2.61 -3.17
C ALA A 13 8.48 1.15 -2.81
N THR A 14 8.69 0.29 -3.83
CA THR A 14 9.00 -1.13 -3.59
C THR A 14 10.31 -1.31 -2.82
N ARG A 15 11.38 -0.58 -3.19
CA ARG A 15 12.66 -0.63 -2.46
C ARG A 15 12.54 -0.09 -1.04
N ARG A 16 11.68 0.90 -0.81
CA ARG A 16 11.42 1.44 0.52
C ARG A 16 10.73 0.40 1.40
N MET A 17 9.70 -0.26 0.87
CA MET A 17 9.02 -1.37 1.53
C MET A 17 9.98 -2.52 1.87
N GLU A 18 10.83 -2.95 0.92
CA GLU A 18 11.87 -3.97 1.15
C GLU A 18 12.77 -3.63 2.35
N ARG A 19 13.25 -2.37 2.43
CA ARG A 19 14.11 -1.92 3.54
C ARG A 19 13.40 -1.95 4.89
N ILE A 20 12.14 -1.50 4.93
CA ILE A 20 11.34 -1.47 6.16
C ILE A 20 11.10 -2.88 6.65
N LEU A 21 10.69 -3.78 5.75
CA LEU A 21 10.43 -5.19 6.06
C LEU A 21 11.69 -5.91 6.54
N ALA A 22 12.85 -5.62 5.96
CA ALA A 22 14.13 -6.16 6.41
C ALA A 22 14.52 -5.68 7.83
N GLY A 23 14.03 -4.51 8.26
CA GLY A 23 14.29 -3.94 9.58
C GLY A 23 13.34 -4.39 10.69
N ILE A 24 12.36 -5.26 10.41
CA ILE A 24 11.39 -5.72 11.41
C ILE A 24 11.98 -6.88 12.22
N ASP A 25 12.01 -6.71 13.54
CA ASP A 25 12.36 -7.76 14.49
C ASP A 25 11.15 -8.68 14.78
N ASP A 26 11.40 -9.96 15.04
CA ASP A 26 10.32 -10.92 15.35
C ASP A 26 9.49 -10.52 16.58
N ALA A 27 10.11 -9.84 17.55
CA ALA A 27 9.43 -9.33 18.75
C ALA A 27 8.40 -8.23 18.42
N GLN A 28 8.51 -7.58 17.25
CA GLN A 28 7.59 -6.53 16.81
C GLN A 28 6.38 -7.09 16.05
N LEU A 29 6.46 -8.31 15.50
CA LEU A 29 5.38 -8.94 14.72
C LEU A 29 4.00 -8.94 15.41
N PRO A 30 3.87 -9.22 16.73
CA PRO A 30 2.57 -9.17 17.40
C PRO A 30 2.11 -7.74 17.75
N GLY A 31 2.92 -6.71 17.51
CA GLY A 31 2.62 -5.32 17.83
C GLY A 31 1.49 -4.74 16.96
N PRO A 32 0.80 -3.68 17.43
CA PRO A 32 -0.27 -3.04 16.68
C PRO A 32 0.29 -2.16 15.54
N THR A 33 -0.56 -1.85 14.56
CA THR A 33 -0.28 -0.86 13.52
C THR A 33 -1.35 0.25 13.50
N PRO A 34 -1.12 1.40 12.82
CA PRO A 34 -2.16 2.39 12.57
C PRO A 34 -3.29 1.88 11.66
N CYS A 35 -3.02 0.86 10.84
CA CYS A 35 -4.03 0.15 10.06
C CYS A 35 -4.86 -0.70 11.03
N SER A 36 -6.04 -0.18 11.40
CA SER A 36 -6.87 -0.71 12.49
C SER A 36 -7.02 -2.23 12.43
N GLU A 37 -6.90 -2.87 13.60
CA GLU A 37 -7.07 -4.32 13.78
C GLU A 37 -6.03 -5.22 13.08
N THR A 38 -4.96 -4.63 12.54
CA THR A 38 -3.88 -5.37 11.87
C THR A 38 -2.60 -5.31 12.72
N SER A 39 -2.08 -6.48 13.10
CA SER A 39 -0.74 -6.58 13.72
C SER A 39 0.35 -6.34 12.69
N VAL A 40 1.58 -6.06 13.12
CA VAL A 40 2.73 -5.92 12.20
C VAL A 40 2.86 -7.18 11.34
N GLY A 41 2.80 -8.38 11.93
CA GLY A 41 2.90 -9.64 11.19
C GLY A 41 1.76 -9.85 10.19
N ALA A 42 0.53 -9.48 10.55
CA ALA A 42 -0.61 -9.53 9.62
C ALA A 42 -0.44 -8.52 8.47
N LEU A 43 0.15 -7.35 8.72
CA LEU A 43 0.42 -6.37 7.68
C LEU A 43 1.58 -6.80 6.76
N VAL A 44 2.57 -7.53 7.27
CA VAL A 44 3.58 -8.18 6.42
C VAL A 44 2.94 -9.25 5.52
N ASP A 45 2.05 -10.08 6.06
CA ASP A 45 1.28 -11.07 5.28
C ASP A 45 0.42 -10.38 4.20
N HIS A 46 -0.19 -9.25 4.54
CA HIS A 46 -0.90 -8.41 3.58
C HIS A 46 -0.01 -7.96 2.41
N VAL A 47 1.18 -7.43 2.71
CA VAL A 47 2.13 -6.99 1.69
C VAL A 47 2.58 -8.15 0.80
N LEU A 48 2.76 -9.33 1.38
CA LEU A 48 3.04 -10.55 0.62
C LEU A 48 1.90 -10.92 -0.35
N GLY A 49 0.65 -10.80 0.09
CA GLY A 49 -0.54 -11.08 -0.72
C GLY A 49 -0.76 -10.04 -1.82
N LEU A 50 -0.70 -8.75 -1.49
CA LEU A 50 -0.88 -7.66 -2.45
C LEU A 50 0.20 -7.69 -3.53
N SER A 51 1.44 -8.05 -3.18
CA SER A 51 2.53 -8.14 -4.16
C SER A 51 2.22 -9.17 -5.25
N LEU A 52 1.57 -10.29 -4.91
CA LEU A 52 1.11 -11.27 -5.89
C LEU A 52 -0.07 -10.74 -6.72
N ALA A 53 -1.08 -10.18 -6.05
CA ALA A 53 -2.29 -9.68 -6.68
C ALA A 53 -1.99 -8.58 -7.71
N PHE A 54 -1.18 -7.59 -7.34
CA PHE A 54 -0.84 -6.48 -8.23
C PHE A 54 0.21 -6.85 -9.28
N THR A 55 1.02 -7.89 -9.06
CA THR A 55 1.84 -8.48 -10.13
C THR A 55 0.95 -9.13 -11.20
N ALA A 56 -0.06 -9.89 -10.78
CA ALA A 56 -1.03 -10.51 -11.69
C ALA A 56 -1.83 -9.43 -12.45
N ALA A 57 -2.25 -8.37 -11.76
CA ALA A 57 -2.95 -7.24 -12.37
C ALA A 57 -2.09 -6.55 -13.46
N ALA A 58 -0.80 -6.26 -13.19
CA ALA A 58 0.11 -5.69 -14.19
C ALA A 58 0.23 -6.56 -15.45
N ARG A 59 0.29 -7.89 -15.24
CA ARG A 59 0.39 -8.90 -16.31
C ARG A 59 -0.94 -9.21 -17.00
N LYS A 60 -2.07 -8.68 -16.51
CA LYS A 60 -3.44 -9.08 -16.87
C LYS A 60 -3.68 -10.59 -16.77
N ASP A 61 -3.05 -11.22 -15.78
CA ASP A 61 -3.24 -12.64 -15.49
C ASP A 61 -4.51 -12.82 -14.63
N ILE A 62 -5.67 -12.76 -15.29
CA ILE A 62 -6.97 -12.77 -14.62
C ILE A 62 -7.24 -14.16 -14.03
N GLY A 63 -7.43 -14.20 -12.71
CA GLY A 63 -7.74 -15.42 -11.98
C GLY A 63 -7.75 -15.23 -10.46
N PRO A 64 -7.45 -16.27 -9.67
CA PRO A 64 -7.61 -16.24 -8.21
C PRO A 64 -6.91 -15.09 -7.50
N HIS A 65 -5.75 -14.64 -8.00
CA HIS A 65 -5.01 -13.52 -7.42
C HIS A 65 -5.62 -12.14 -7.72
N THR A 66 -6.43 -12.03 -8.78
CA THR A 66 -7.12 -10.77 -9.15
C THR A 66 -8.59 -10.77 -8.76
N ASP A 67 -9.22 -11.94 -8.62
CA ASP A 67 -10.66 -12.09 -8.41
C ASP A 67 -11.11 -11.83 -6.96
N THR A 68 -10.18 -11.81 -6.01
CA THR A 68 -10.46 -11.51 -4.61
C THR A 68 -9.43 -10.54 -4.02
N PRO A 69 -9.81 -9.71 -3.03
CA PRO A 69 -8.84 -8.93 -2.27
C PRO A 69 -7.77 -9.83 -1.62
N PRO A 70 -6.54 -9.32 -1.39
CA PRO A 70 -5.52 -10.06 -0.65
C PRO A 70 -6.06 -10.50 0.72
N GLN A 71 -5.99 -11.80 1.01
CA GLN A 71 -6.48 -12.34 2.26
C GLN A 71 -5.49 -12.02 3.39
N LEU A 72 -5.98 -11.43 4.49
CA LEU A 72 -5.27 -11.34 5.75
C LEU A 72 -5.41 -12.68 6.47
N THR A 73 -4.45 -13.59 6.29
CA THR A 73 -4.52 -14.89 6.95
C THR A 73 -4.04 -14.82 8.39
N SER A 74 -3.29 -13.77 8.74
CA SER A 74 -2.56 -13.63 10.01
C SER A 74 -1.55 -14.77 10.24
N GLU A 75 -1.26 -15.58 9.22
CA GLU A 75 -0.33 -16.69 9.24
C GLU A 75 0.87 -16.35 8.36
N LEU A 76 1.75 -15.49 8.89
CA LEU A 76 2.96 -15.07 8.19
C LEU A 76 3.88 -16.30 7.93
N PRO A 77 4.24 -16.60 6.67
CA PRO A 77 5.10 -17.75 6.36
C PRO A 77 6.46 -17.65 7.07
N PRO A 78 7.02 -18.74 7.64
CA PRO A 78 8.30 -18.68 8.37
C PRO A 78 9.48 -18.13 7.55
N ASP A 79 9.42 -18.26 6.23
CA ASP A 79 10.42 -17.81 5.26
C ASP A 79 10.08 -16.46 4.60
N TRP A 80 9.11 -15.71 5.17
CA TRP A 80 8.64 -14.43 4.62
C TRP A 80 9.77 -13.44 4.29
N ARG A 81 10.87 -13.44 5.05
CA ARG A 81 12.02 -12.55 4.81
C ARG A 81 12.73 -12.82 3.48
N HIS A 82 12.62 -14.03 2.93
CA HIS A 82 13.11 -14.36 1.60
C HIS A 82 12.02 -14.13 0.54
N LEU A 83 10.77 -14.45 0.86
CA LEU A 83 9.64 -14.29 -0.06
C LEU A 83 9.33 -12.83 -0.38
N VAL A 84 9.47 -11.93 0.59
CA VAL A 84 9.15 -10.50 0.44
C VAL A 84 9.99 -9.84 -0.66
N PRO A 85 11.34 -9.89 -0.62
CA PRO A 85 12.17 -9.29 -1.67
C PRO A 85 11.88 -9.86 -3.06
N ASP A 86 11.65 -11.17 -3.16
CA ASP A 86 11.35 -11.81 -4.44
C ASP A 86 10.03 -11.30 -5.01
N ARG A 87 8.96 -11.26 -4.19
CA ARG A 87 7.63 -10.79 -4.64
C ARG A 87 7.58 -9.30 -4.94
N LEU A 88 8.25 -8.46 -4.14
CA LEU A 88 8.37 -7.03 -4.42
C LEU A 88 9.23 -6.77 -5.67
N GLY A 89 10.23 -7.63 -5.92
CA GLY A 89 11.01 -7.65 -7.14
C GLY A 89 10.17 -7.97 -8.38
N ASP A 90 9.33 -9.01 -8.30
CA ASP A 90 8.41 -9.39 -9.37
C ASP A 90 7.36 -8.30 -9.66
N LEU A 91 6.80 -7.69 -8.60
CA LEU A 91 5.85 -6.58 -8.69
C LEU A 91 6.48 -5.39 -9.42
N ARG A 92 7.66 -4.97 -8.96
CA ARG A 92 8.43 -3.89 -9.60
C ARG A 92 8.73 -4.22 -11.06
N GLY A 93 9.17 -5.45 -11.34
CA GLY A 93 9.48 -5.90 -12.70
C GLY A 93 8.26 -5.86 -13.62
N ALA A 94 7.09 -6.28 -13.12
CA ALA A 94 5.86 -6.28 -13.90
C ALA A 94 5.36 -4.86 -14.23
N TRP A 95 5.40 -3.93 -13.27
CA TRP A 95 4.96 -2.54 -13.48
C TRP A 95 5.98 -1.66 -14.22
N SER A 96 7.21 -2.14 -14.39
CA SER A 96 8.22 -1.48 -15.23
C SER A 96 7.97 -1.66 -16.73
N ASP A 97 7.11 -2.60 -17.13
CA ASP A 97 6.70 -2.78 -18.52
C ASP A 97 5.64 -1.71 -18.88
N PRO A 98 5.86 -0.84 -19.87
CA PRO A 98 4.86 0.15 -20.30
C PRO A 98 3.51 -0.48 -20.66
N ALA A 99 3.51 -1.71 -21.19
CA ALA A 99 2.26 -2.41 -21.51
C ALA A 99 1.41 -2.65 -20.26
N ALA A 100 2.01 -2.77 -19.06
CA ALA A 100 1.29 -2.92 -17.78
C ALA A 100 0.31 -1.77 -17.52
N TRP A 101 0.56 -0.59 -18.08
CA TRP A 101 -0.26 0.61 -17.91
C TRP A 101 -1.36 0.77 -18.97
N GLU A 102 -1.48 -0.17 -19.90
CA GLU A 102 -2.43 -0.07 -21.01
C GLU A 102 -3.69 -0.92 -20.78
N GLY A 103 -4.83 -0.37 -21.17
CA GLY A 103 -6.11 -1.09 -21.23
C GLY A 103 -6.76 -1.32 -19.85
N MET A 104 -7.48 -2.43 -19.75
CA MET A 104 -8.19 -2.85 -18.54
C MET A 104 -7.44 -4.00 -17.86
N THR A 105 -7.57 -4.06 -16.54
CA THR A 105 -7.12 -5.19 -15.71
C THR A 105 -8.15 -5.48 -14.62
N ARG A 106 -7.83 -6.40 -13.72
CA ARG A 106 -8.64 -6.72 -12.54
C ARG A 106 -7.79 -6.70 -11.28
N ALA A 107 -8.35 -6.16 -10.20
CA ALA A 107 -7.81 -6.27 -8.85
C ALA A 107 -8.96 -6.36 -7.84
N GLY A 108 -8.85 -7.24 -6.85
CA GLY A 108 -9.88 -7.38 -5.81
C GLY A 108 -11.27 -7.76 -6.32
N GLY A 109 -11.36 -8.40 -7.49
CA GLY A 109 -12.63 -8.75 -8.14
C GLY A 109 -13.24 -7.62 -8.99
N LEU A 110 -12.59 -6.45 -9.07
CA LEU A 110 -13.08 -5.29 -9.80
C LEU A 110 -12.28 -5.11 -11.10
N ASP A 111 -12.98 -4.98 -12.23
CA ASP A 111 -12.37 -4.58 -13.50
C ASP A 111 -12.15 -3.06 -13.51
N LEU A 112 -10.93 -2.63 -13.78
CA LEU A 112 -10.51 -1.23 -13.73
C LEU A 112 -9.45 -0.90 -14.78
N PRO A 113 -9.31 0.38 -15.20
CA PRO A 113 -8.21 0.78 -16.05
C PRO A 113 -6.87 0.47 -15.40
N ALA A 114 -5.92 -0.06 -16.17
CA ALA A 114 -4.62 -0.45 -15.65
C ALA A 114 -3.84 0.70 -14.96
N PRO A 115 -3.92 1.98 -15.42
CA PRO A 115 -3.32 3.09 -14.69
C PRO A 115 -3.90 3.31 -13.29
N VAL A 116 -5.19 3.00 -13.09
CA VAL A 116 -5.81 3.08 -11.76
C VAL A 116 -5.28 1.97 -10.87
N ALA A 117 -5.14 0.74 -11.38
CA ALA A 117 -4.53 -0.36 -10.62
C ALA A 117 -3.07 -0.05 -10.24
N GLY A 118 -2.31 0.60 -11.11
CA GLY A 118 -0.94 1.03 -10.81
C GLY A 118 -0.88 2.11 -9.73
N LEU A 119 -1.83 3.06 -9.75
CA LEU A 119 -1.97 4.09 -8.72
C LEU A 119 -2.36 3.50 -7.36
N VAL A 120 -3.30 2.54 -7.34
CA VAL A 120 -3.63 1.78 -6.13
C VAL A 120 -2.41 1.03 -5.61
N THR A 121 -1.64 0.38 -6.49
CA THR A 121 -0.41 -0.32 -6.10
C THR A 121 0.59 0.63 -5.43
N LEU A 122 0.76 1.84 -5.97
CA LEU A 122 1.64 2.85 -5.38
C LEU A 122 1.14 3.28 -3.99
N ASP A 123 -0.16 3.55 -3.85
CA ASP A 123 -0.78 3.94 -2.59
C ASP A 123 -0.62 2.87 -1.51
N GLU A 124 -0.89 1.61 -1.84
CA GLU A 124 -0.67 0.44 -0.98
C GLU A 124 0.78 0.37 -0.46
N LEU A 125 1.77 0.54 -1.35
CA LEU A 125 3.18 0.54 -0.97
C LEU A 125 3.55 1.74 -0.09
N VAL A 126 3.01 2.93 -0.38
CA VAL A 126 3.33 4.17 0.34
C VAL A 126 2.68 4.18 1.72
N VAL A 127 1.41 3.84 1.81
CA VAL A 127 0.62 3.95 3.04
C VAL A 127 0.97 2.81 4.00
N HIS A 128 1.05 1.56 3.52
CA HIS A 128 1.45 0.45 4.39
C HIS A 128 2.94 0.43 4.70
N GLY A 129 3.77 1.02 3.84
CA GLY A 129 5.17 1.31 4.18
C GLY A 129 5.26 2.24 5.39
N TRP A 130 4.42 3.28 5.43
CA TRP A 130 4.33 4.18 6.59
C TRP A 130 3.80 3.46 7.83
N ASP A 131 2.73 2.67 7.69
CA ASP A 131 2.14 1.90 8.79
C ASP A 131 3.17 0.99 9.48
N LEU A 132 3.94 0.24 8.68
CA LEU A 132 5.00 -0.64 9.19
C LEU A 132 6.15 0.14 9.81
N ALA A 133 6.59 1.23 9.16
CA ALA A 133 7.70 2.03 9.66
C ALA A 133 7.38 2.64 11.03
N VAL A 134 6.20 3.26 11.19
CA VAL A 134 5.81 3.88 12.46
C VAL A 134 5.56 2.83 13.55
N ALA A 135 4.98 1.68 13.20
CA ALA A 135 4.76 0.56 14.14
C ALA A 135 6.07 -0.05 14.66
N THR A 136 7.13 0.00 13.85
CA THR A 136 8.43 -0.59 14.18
C THR A 136 9.51 0.42 14.55
N GLY A 137 9.14 1.71 14.69
CA GLY A 137 10.05 2.77 15.10
C GLY A 137 11.09 3.17 14.04
N GLN A 138 10.84 2.85 12.78
CA GLN A 138 11.71 3.19 11.65
C GLN A 138 11.39 4.57 11.08
N GLN A 139 12.39 5.21 10.46
CA GLN A 139 12.18 6.47 9.73
C GLN A 139 11.46 6.22 8.40
N TYR A 140 10.60 7.15 8.01
CA TYR A 140 9.84 7.05 6.76
C TYR A 140 9.81 8.38 6.01
N SER A 141 10.09 8.32 4.71
CA SER A 141 10.03 9.47 3.79
C SER A 141 9.76 8.99 2.38
N CYS A 142 8.88 9.70 1.66
CA CYS A 142 8.54 9.43 0.27
C CYS A 142 9.08 10.52 -0.66
N GLU A 143 9.23 10.18 -1.94
CA GLU A 143 9.55 11.15 -2.97
C GLU A 143 8.35 12.08 -3.22
N PRO A 144 8.57 13.34 -3.59
CA PRO A 144 7.50 14.31 -3.81
C PRO A 144 6.44 13.84 -4.82
N ASP A 145 6.84 13.17 -5.89
CA ASP A 145 5.94 12.72 -6.95
C ASP A 145 5.04 11.56 -6.47
N GLU A 146 5.57 10.66 -5.64
CA GLU A 146 4.77 9.60 -5.00
C GLU A 146 3.69 10.22 -4.10
N LEU A 147 4.07 11.20 -3.28
CA LEU A 147 3.14 11.91 -2.40
C LEU A 147 2.08 12.67 -3.18
N ALA A 148 2.44 13.33 -4.28
CA ALA A 148 1.50 14.05 -5.13
C ALA A 148 0.48 13.11 -5.77
N ALA A 149 0.94 11.98 -6.33
CA ALA A 149 0.08 10.98 -6.95
C ALA A 149 -0.89 10.34 -5.95
N CYS A 150 -0.38 9.84 -4.82
CA CYS A 150 -1.22 9.25 -3.77
C CYS A 150 -2.17 10.27 -3.13
N THR A 151 -1.75 11.53 -2.95
CA THR A 151 -2.64 12.57 -2.43
C THR A 151 -3.79 12.85 -3.39
N ALA A 152 -3.49 13.03 -4.69
CA ALA A 152 -4.53 13.25 -5.70
C ALA A 152 -5.49 12.06 -5.80
N PHE A 153 -4.96 10.83 -5.67
CA PHE A 153 -5.77 9.62 -5.60
C PHE A 153 -6.69 9.62 -4.39
N ALA A 154 -6.15 9.83 -3.19
CA ALA A 154 -6.91 9.84 -1.95
C ALA A 154 -7.97 10.95 -1.94
N GLU A 155 -7.68 12.14 -2.47
CA GLU A 155 -8.65 13.24 -2.62
C GLU A 155 -9.77 12.91 -3.62
N SER A 156 -9.54 11.99 -4.57
CA SER A 156 -10.57 11.60 -5.56
C SER A 156 -11.62 10.64 -5.01
N ILE A 157 -11.32 9.93 -3.92
CA ILE A 157 -12.24 9.01 -3.24
C ILE A 157 -13.29 9.83 -2.49
N THR A 158 -14.57 9.54 -2.69
CA THR A 158 -15.67 10.25 -2.01
C THR A 158 -15.89 9.75 -0.59
N ASP A 159 -16.60 10.52 0.24
CA ASP A 159 -16.92 10.09 1.60
C ASP A 159 -17.82 8.85 1.60
N GLU A 160 -18.72 8.71 0.63
CA GLU A 160 -19.53 7.51 0.44
C GLU A 160 -18.67 6.28 0.11
N GLU A 161 -17.64 6.43 -0.72
CA GLU A 161 -16.72 5.35 -1.07
C GLU A 161 -15.85 4.92 0.12
N ARG A 162 -15.52 5.83 1.04
CA ARG A 162 -14.81 5.52 2.29
C ARG A 162 -15.63 4.67 3.25
N VAL A 163 -16.94 4.92 3.33
CA VAL A 163 -17.84 4.25 4.31
C VAL A 163 -18.74 3.19 3.68
N ALA A 164 -18.44 2.76 2.46
CA ALA A 164 -19.20 1.74 1.75
C ALA A 164 -19.23 0.40 2.51
N ASP A 165 -20.34 -0.34 2.38
CA ASP A 165 -20.53 -1.65 3.00
C ASP A 165 -19.40 -2.61 2.59
N GLY A 166 -18.70 -3.17 3.58
CA GLY A 166 -17.52 -4.02 3.36
C GLY A 166 -16.17 -3.36 3.67
N GLY A 167 -16.18 -2.06 3.99
CA GLY A 167 -14.96 -1.27 4.25
C GLY A 167 -14.42 -0.70 2.94
N GLY A 168 -14.48 0.62 2.78
CA GLY A 168 -13.87 1.30 1.65
C GLY A 168 -12.35 1.16 1.63
N LEU A 169 -11.71 1.62 0.54
CA LEU A 169 -10.25 1.63 0.42
C LEU A 169 -9.56 2.40 1.55
N PHE A 170 -10.26 3.41 2.10
CA PHE A 170 -9.80 4.25 3.20
C PHE A 170 -10.85 4.37 4.29
N GLY A 171 -10.41 4.61 5.52
CA GLY A 171 -11.28 5.03 6.62
C GLY A 171 -11.70 6.49 6.50
N PRO A 172 -12.60 6.98 7.39
CA PRO A 172 -12.96 8.39 7.45
C PRO A 172 -11.72 9.28 7.61
N ALA A 173 -11.59 10.31 6.76
CA ALA A 173 -10.41 11.16 6.76
C ALA A 173 -10.19 11.84 8.13
N VAL A 174 -8.94 11.85 8.58
CA VAL A 174 -8.50 12.52 9.80
C VAL A 174 -8.02 13.93 9.44
N ARG A 175 -8.60 14.94 10.11
CA ARG A 175 -8.22 16.34 9.88
C ARG A 175 -6.80 16.58 10.39
N VAL A 176 -5.92 17.03 9.51
CA VAL A 176 -4.59 17.55 9.84
C VAL A 176 -4.57 19.08 9.75
N GLY A 177 -3.52 19.71 10.27
CA GLY A 177 -3.32 21.17 10.15
C GLY A 177 -3.09 21.58 8.69
N ASP A 178 -3.46 22.82 8.35
CA ASP A 178 -3.33 23.31 6.97
C ASP A 178 -1.85 23.42 6.52
N ASP A 179 -0.93 23.59 7.47
CA ASP A 179 0.53 23.62 7.26
C ASP A 179 1.20 22.24 7.49
N ALA A 180 0.42 21.16 7.58
CA ALA A 180 0.97 19.82 7.82
C ALA A 180 1.88 19.37 6.66
N PRO A 181 2.99 18.68 6.95
CA PRO A 181 3.85 18.10 5.91
C PRO A 181 3.06 17.24 4.91
N PRO A 182 3.49 17.16 3.64
CA PRO A 182 2.74 16.44 2.60
C PRO A 182 2.41 14.98 2.95
N LEU A 183 3.35 14.26 3.58
CA LEU A 183 3.11 12.90 4.05
C LEU A 183 1.99 12.84 5.11
N GLU A 184 1.97 13.75 6.08
CA GLU A 184 0.92 13.77 7.11
C GLU A 184 -0.45 14.06 6.51
N ARG A 185 -0.52 14.96 5.51
CA ARG A 185 -1.76 15.21 4.75
C ARG A 185 -2.27 13.94 4.05
N LEU A 186 -1.39 13.23 3.34
CA LEU A 186 -1.73 11.96 2.71
C LEU A 186 -2.25 10.95 3.74
N ILE A 187 -1.51 10.72 4.82
CA ILE A 187 -1.90 9.77 5.87
C ILE A 187 -3.26 10.12 6.46
N GLY A 188 -3.53 11.40 6.74
CA GLY A 188 -4.84 11.87 7.20
C GLY A 188 -5.98 11.55 6.23
N LEU A 189 -5.76 11.73 4.91
CA LEU A 189 -6.77 11.41 3.89
C LEU A 189 -7.14 9.93 3.83
N THR A 190 -6.22 9.04 4.23
CA THR A 190 -6.47 7.59 4.30
C THR A 190 -7.22 7.14 5.57
N GLY A 191 -7.50 8.09 6.47
CA GLY A 191 -8.18 7.85 7.75
C GLY A 191 -7.25 7.42 8.90
N ARG A 192 -5.92 7.49 8.69
CA ARG A 192 -4.92 7.22 9.72
C ARG A 192 -4.58 8.50 10.48
N ASP A 193 -4.23 8.37 11.76
CA ASP A 193 -3.70 9.48 12.56
C ASP A 193 -2.17 9.61 12.35
N PRO A 194 -1.66 10.71 11.74
CA PRO A 194 -0.21 10.88 11.54
C PRO A 194 0.59 10.97 12.86
N SER A 195 -0.07 11.29 13.96
CA SER A 195 0.52 11.32 15.29
C SER A 195 0.55 9.96 15.99
N TRP A 196 -0.01 8.92 15.36
CA TRP A 196 -0.04 7.56 15.91
C TRP A 196 1.35 7.09 16.32
N ARG A 197 1.44 6.47 17.50
CA ARG A 197 2.65 5.82 18.01
C ARG A 197 2.25 4.48 18.62
N PRO A 198 3.11 3.45 18.55
CA PRO A 198 2.85 2.21 19.26
C PRO A 198 2.76 2.53 20.76
N SER A 199 1.67 2.10 21.40
CA SER A 199 1.55 2.18 22.86
C SER A 199 2.75 1.46 23.48
N ALA A 200 3.47 2.13 24.38
CA ALA A 200 4.56 1.48 25.11
C ALA A 200 4.02 0.21 25.76
N SER A 201 4.56 -0.95 25.37
CA SER A 201 4.25 -2.21 26.04
C SER A 201 4.81 -2.10 27.46
N ASN A 202 3.91 -2.08 28.44
CA ASN A 202 4.24 -1.98 29.86
C ASN A 202 4.62 -3.35 30.43
#